data_AF-A0A2E1MZ21-F1
#
_entry.id   AF-A0A2E1MZ21-F1
#
_cell.length_a   1.000
_cell.length_b   1.000
_cell.length_c   1.000
_cell.angle_alpha   90.00
_cell.angle_beta   90.00
_cell.angle_gamma   90.00
#
_symmetry.space_group_name_H-M   'P 1'
#
loop_
_entity.id
_entity.type
_entity.pdbx_description
1 polymer ?
#
loop_
_entity_poly.entity_id
_entity_poly.type
_entity_poly.pdbx_seq_one_letter_code
_entity_poly.pdbx_strand_id
1 'polypeptide(L)'
;MRKSSTIFLIFILLTSCNNKGIKTGKSLYLENACNTCHSINGDRMIGPSFKNLYNKKRFLINGDVIIANKDYLIESILYPEKHIVKSYPNLMGSYKKILTTVEIDSLIEFIKNQN
;
A
#
# COMPACT_ATOMS: atom_id res chain seq x y z
N MET A 1 -36.28 13.78 -56.14
CA MET A 1 -35.72 14.71 -55.12
C MET A 1 -35.19 13.84 -53.97
N ARG A 2 -33.88 13.53 -53.94
CA ARG A 2 -32.88 13.97 -52.92
C ARG A 2 -33.34 13.72 -51.46
N LYS A 3 -32.71 12.92 -50.59
CA LYS A 3 -31.43 12.19 -50.58
C LYS A 3 -31.50 10.99 -49.60
N SER A 4 -30.84 9.90 -49.98
CA SER A 4 -30.27 8.88 -49.09
C SER A 4 -28.88 9.36 -48.62
N SER A 5 -28.55 9.19 -47.33
CA SER A 5 -27.17 9.11 -46.82
C SER A 5 -27.21 8.63 -45.35
N THR A 6 -26.79 7.40 -45.05
CA THR A 6 -25.42 7.02 -44.63
C THR A 6 -25.12 7.42 -43.17
N ILE A 7 -25.17 6.42 -42.29
CA ILE A 7 -24.15 6.08 -41.27
C ILE A 7 -23.50 7.27 -40.51
N PHE A 8 -23.75 7.33 -39.20
CA PHE A 8 -22.73 7.61 -38.19
C PHE A 8 -23.12 6.85 -36.91
N LEU A 9 -22.64 5.62 -36.75
CA LEU A 9 -21.43 5.32 -35.97
C LEU A 9 -21.43 5.97 -34.58
N ILE A 10 -21.48 5.09 -33.57
CA ILE A 10 -20.65 5.15 -32.37
C ILE A 10 -21.03 6.21 -31.32
N PHE A 11 -21.71 5.73 -30.28
CA PHE A 11 -21.30 6.01 -28.90
C PHE A 11 -21.17 4.68 -28.12
N ILE A 12 -20.43 3.73 -28.73
CA ILE A 12 -19.65 2.76 -27.96
C ILE A 12 -18.30 3.43 -27.72
N LEU A 13 -17.76 3.24 -26.51
CA LEU A 13 -16.51 3.79 -25.97
C LEU A 13 -16.62 5.23 -25.45
N LEU A 14 -16.69 5.37 -24.13
CA LEU A 14 -15.59 5.95 -23.34
C LEU A 14 -15.96 5.95 -21.86
N THR A 15 -16.04 4.76 -21.27
CA THR A 15 -15.45 4.59 -19.94
C THR A 15 -14.96 3.16 -19.87
N SER A 16 -13.79 2.94 -20.47
CA SER A 16 -12.84 2.03 -19.84
C SER A 16 -12.52 2.63 -18.48
N CYS A 17 -13.43 2.45 -17.51
CA CYS A 17 -13.01 2.38 -16.13
C CYS A 17 -12.22 1.08 -16.10
N ASN A 18 -10.90 1.20 -16.24
CA ASN A 18 -9.96 0.12 -16.00
C ASN A 18 -10.28 -0.39 -14.59
N ASN A 19 -11.17 -1.37 -14.51
CA ASN A 19 -11.57 -2.07 -13.31
C ASN A 19 -10.42 -2.99 -12.91
N LYS A 20 -9.29 -2.40 -12.51
CA LYS A 20 -8.49 -3.03 -11.46
C LYS A 20 -9.37 -2.91 -10.22
N GLY A 21 -10.17 -3.95 -9.96
CA GLY A 21 -11.06 -3.99 -8.82
C GLY A 21 -10.31 -3.62 -7.54
N ILE A 22 -10.95 -2.86 -6.66
CA ILE A 22 -10.35 -2.43 -5.40
C ILE A 22 -9.97 -3.69 -4.60
N LYS A 23 -8.66 -3.95 -4.48
CA LYS A 23 -8.16 -5.05 -3.66
C LYS A 23 -8.26 -4.67 -2.19
N THR A 24 -8.64 -5.64 -1.35
CA THR A 24 -8.68 -5.44 0.09
C THR A 24 -7.25 -5.37 0.63
N GLY A 25 -7.03 -4.62 1.72
CA GLY A 25 -5.71 -4.52 2.33
C GLY A 25 -5.15 -5.88 2.80
N LYS A 26 -6.01 -6.80 3.23
CA LYS A 26 -5.61 -8.18 3.56
C LYS A 26 -5.12 -8.95 2.34
N SER A 27 -5.80 -8.84 1.20
CA SER A 27 -5.35 -9.47 -0.05
C SER A 27 -4.01 -8.88 -0.49
N LEU A 28 -3.86 -7.56 -0.45
CA LEU A 28 -2.60 -6.89 -0.77
C LEU A 28 -1.44 -7.31 0.15
N TYR A 29 -1.69 -7.46 1.45
CA TYR A 29 -0.72 -7.93 2.45
C TYR A 29 -0.20 -9.35 2.13
N LEU A 30 -1.05 -10.22 1.57
CA LEU A 30 -0.67 -11.58 1.18
C LEU A 30 -0.02 -11.60 -0.21
N GLU A 31 -0.64 -10.96 -1.20
CA GLU A 31 -0.20 -10.98 -2.61
C GLU A 31 1.14 -10.28 -2.82
N ASN A 32 1.43 -9.24 -2.04
CA ASN A 32 2.70 -8.50 -2.11
C ASN A 32 3.74 -9.03 -1.09
N ALA A 33 3.50 -10.21 -0.54
CA ALA A 33 4.37 -10.92 0.39
C ALA A 33 4.73 -10.15 1.67
N CYS A 34 3.93 -9.15 2.07
CA CYS A 34 4.18 -8.40 3.30
C CYS A 34 4.17 -9.32 4.53
N ASN A 35 3.32 -10.35 4.50
CA ASN A 35 3.20 -11.40 5.52
C ASN A 35 4.45 -12.25 5.73
N THR A 36 5.37 -12.27 4.78
CA THR A 36 6.62 -13.04 4.90
C THR A 36 7.65 -12.34 5.79
N CYS A 37 7.53 -11.02 5.94
CA CYS A 37 8.45 -10.20 6.72
C CYS A 37 7.78 -9.54 7.93
N HIS A 38 6.49 -9.24 7.86
CA HIS A 38 5.75 -8.55 8.91
C HIS A 38 4.67 -9.46 9.48
N SER A 39 4.68 -9.64 10.80
CA SER A 39 3.62 -10.36 11.49
C SER A 39 2.44 -9.44 11.84
N ILE A 40 1.28 -10.03 12.11
CA ILE A 40 0.09 -9.34 12.67
C ILE A 40 -0.27 -9.83 14.07
N ASN A 41 0.46 -10.82 14.60
CA ASN A 41 0.22 -11.41 15.92
C ASN A 41 1.13 -10.83 17.01
N GLY A 42 2.15 -10.06 16.63
CA GLY A 42 3.13 -9.45 17.54
C GLY A 42 4.53 -10.07 17.44
N ASP A 43 4.68 -11.19 16.74
CA ASP A 43 5.96 -11.89 16.63
C ASP A 43 7.00 -11.05 15.88
N ARG A 44 8.25 -11.10 16.34
CA ARG A 44 9.37 -10.51 15.61
C ARG A 44 9.75 -11.39 14.44
N MET A 45 9.82 -10.80 13.25
CA MET A 45 10.25 -11.46 12.02
C MET A 45 11.40 -10.66 11.40
N ILE A 46 11.61 -10.79 10.08
CA ILE A 46 12.57 -9.99 9.30
C ILE A 46 12.25 -8.50 9.44
N GLY A 47 10.97 -8.15 9.47
CA GLY A 47 10.45 -6.81 9.76
C GLY A 47 9.66 -6.77 11.08
N PRO A 48 9.33 -5.55 11.56
CA PRO A 48 8.54 -5.38 12.77
C PRO A 48 7.07 -5.78 12.56
N SER A 49 6.42 -6.25 13.62
CA SER A 49 4.99 -6.51 13.59
C SER A 49 4.16 -5.26 13.28
N PHE A 50 3.01 -5.46 12.62
CA PHE A 50 1.97 -4.46 12.44
C PHE A 50 0.98 -4.41 13.61
N LYS A 51 1.01 -5.39 14.53
CA LYS A 51 0.13 -5.42 15.69
C LYS A 51 0.30 -4.16 16.54
N ASN A 52 -0.81 -3.49 16.82
CA ASN A 52 -0.93 -2.23 17.53
C ASN A 52 0.01 -1.14 17.00
N LEU A 53 0.38 -1.15 15.72
CA LEU A 53 1.38 -0.22 15.18
C LEU A 53 0.86 1.22 15.12
N TYR A 54 -0.36 1.41 14.62
CA TYR A 54 -0.84 2.73 14.28
C TYR A 54 -0.82 3.69 15.48
N ASN A 55 -0.31 4.91 15.26
CA ASN A 55 -0.07 5.94 16.27
C ASN A 55 0.90 5.55 17.40
N LYS A 56 1.69 4.48 17.27
CA LYS A 56 2.78 4.18 18.20
C LYS A 56 4.08 4.85 17.80
N LYS A 57 4.96 5.02 18.79
CA LYS A 57 6.32 5.49 18.58
C LYS A 57 7.16 4.42 17.87
N ARG A 58 7.94 4.86 16.90
CA ARG A 58 9.00 4.09 16.24
C ARG A 58 10.33 4.76 16.54
N PHE A 59 11.28 3.96 17.00
CA PHE A 59 12.66 4.38 17.19
C PHE A 59 13.42 4.02 15.92
N LEU A 60 14.07 4.99 15.30
CA LEU A 60 14.83 4.80 14.08
C LEU A 60 16.31 4.54 14.40
N ILE A 61 17.04 4.00 13.43
CA ILE A 61 18.46 3.67 13.59
C ILE A 61 19.34 4.92 13.79
N ASN A 62 18.91 6.07 13.26
CA ASN A 62 19.59 7.36 13.41
C ASN A 62 19.36 8.03 14.77
N GLY A 63 18.53 7.45 15.65
CA GLY A 63 18.20 7.99 16.96
C GLY A 63 16.87 8.75 17.02
N ASP A 64 16.24 9.04 15.88
CA ASP A 64 14.98 9.75 15.84
C ASP A 64 13.81 8.91 16.36
N VAL A 65 12.78 9.61 16.84
CA VAL A 65 11.51 9.01 17.25
C VAL A 65 10.38 9.61 16.42
N ILE A 66 9.67 8.75 15.69
CA ILE A 66 8.54 9.15 14.84
C ILE A 66 7.27 8.42 15.26
N ILE A 67 6.12 9.04 15.03
CA ILE A 67 4.81 8.40 15.24
C ILE A 67 4.43 7.66 13.96
N ALA A 68 4.01 6.40 14.09
CA ALA A 68 3.51 5.59 12.99
C ALA A 68 2.09 6.00 12.57
N ASN A 69 1.96 7.22 12.06
CA ASN A 69 0.76 7.80 11.49
C ASN A 69 0.59 7.39 10.01
N LYS A 70 -0.42 7.94 9.32
CA LYS A 70 -0.68 7.61 7.92
C LYS A 70 0.51 7.96 7.02
N ASP A 71 1.10 9.13 7.19
CA ASP A 71 2.21 9.61 6.36
C ASP A 71 3.45 8.74 6.53
N TYR A 72 3.79 8.37 7.77
CA TYR A 72 4.86 7.41 8.05
C TYR A 72 4.64 6.08 7.33
N LEU A 73 3.42 5.55 7.31
CA LEU A 73 3.11 4.29 6.63
C LEU A 73 3.24 4.43 5.11
N ILE A 74 2.75 5.53 4.53
CA ILE A 74 2.92 5.83 3.09
C ILE A 74 4.41 5.90 2.76
N GLU A 75 5.18 6.67 3.51
CA GLU A 75 6.60 6.84 3.26
C GLU A 75 7.37 5.55 3.47
N SER A 76 7.03 4.74 4.47
CA SER A 76 7.68 3.43 4.70
C SER A 76 7.41 2.42 3.59
N ILE A 77 6.25 2.51 2.92
CA ILE A 77 5.90 1.64 1.78
C ILE A 77 6.57 2.12 0.49
N LEU A 78 6.63 3.44 0.27
CA LEU A 78 7.15 4.03 -0.96
C LEU A 78 8.68 4.23 -0.95
N TYR A 79 9.24 4.57 0.22
CA TYR A 79 10.63 4.96 0.45
C TYR A 79 11.14 4.34 1.78
N PRO A 80 11.15 3.00 1.90
CA PRO A 80 11.48 2.30 3.15
C PRO A 80 12.84 2.69 3.76
N GLU A 81 13.81 3.05 2.92
CA GLU A 81 15.15 3.46 3.32
C GLU A 81 15.17 4.75 4.16
N LYS A 82 14.12 5.56 4.10
CA LYS A 82 13.98 6.77 4.94
C LYS A 82 13.74 6.44 6.41
N HIS A 83 13.07 5.33 6.69
CA HIS A 83 12.50 5.02 8.00
C HIS A 83 12.93 3.65 8.49
N ILE A 84 14.24 3.48 8.70
CA ILE A 84 14.80 2.21 9.19
C ILE A 84 14.58 2.13 10.70
N VAL A 85 13.69 1.24 11.13
CA VAL A 85 13.42 0.98 12.54
C VAL A 85 14.65 0.37 13.22
N LYS A 86 14.99 0.85 14.41
CA LYS A 86 16.10 0.37 15.23
C LYS A 86 16.02 -1.16 15.41
N SER A 87 17.17 -1.81 15.31
CA SER A 87 17.31 -3.27 15.44
C SER A 87 16.66 -4.11 14.32
N TYR A 88 16.30 -3.50 13.19
CA TYR A 88 15.90 -4.19 11.97
C TYR A 88 16.85 -3.85 10.81
N PRO A 89 17.09 -4.80 9.90
CA PRO A 89 17.94 -4.56 8.74
C PRO A 89 17.20 -3.76 7.66
N ASN A 90 17.95 -3.04 6.82
CA ASN A 90 17.39 -2.34 5.66
C ASN A 90 17.18 -3.32 4.49
N LEU A 91 16.12 -4.12 4.56
CA LEU A 91 15.78 -5.13 3.53
C LEU A 91 14.43 -4.88 2.86
N MET A 92 13.64 -3.92 3.33
CA MET A 92 12.32 -3.65 2.76
C MET A 92 12.50 -2.96 1.40
N GLY A 93 11.97 -3.55 0.34
CA GLY A 93 11.97 -2.99 -1.00
C GLY A 93 10.90 -1.91 -1.18
N SER A 94 11.11 -0.98 -2.12
CA SER A 94 10.12 0.05 -2.47
C SER A 94 8.96 -0.52 -3.27
N TYR A 95 7.73 -0.17 -2.90
CA TYR A 95 6.51 -0.56 -3.60
C TYR A 95 5.97 0.54 -4.53
N LYS A 96 6.71 1.64 -4.74
CA LYS A 96 6.27 2.81 -5.52
C LYS A 96 5.81 2.51 -6.95
N LYS A 97 6.37 1.48 -7.59
CA LYS A 97 6.01 1.05 -8.96
C LYS A 97 5.10 -0.19 -8.99
N ILE A 98 4.78 -0.74 -7.82
CA ILE A 98 4.04 -2.00 -7.67
C ILE A 98 2.60 -1.71 -7.25
N LEU A 99 2.43 -0.86 -6.24
CA LEU A 99 1.14 -0.51 -5.69
C LEU A 99 0.65 0.84 -6.23
N THR A 100 -0.64 0.89 -6.56
CA THR A 100 -1.35 2.15 -6.83
C THR A 100 -1.66 2.87 -5.53
N THR A 101 -1.99 4.16 -5.61
CA THR A 101 -2.38 4.96 -4.44
C THR A 101 -3.59 4.37 -3.70
N VAL A 102 -4.58 3.88 -4.44
CA VAL A 102 -5.78 3.23 -3.88
C VAL A 102 -5.41 1.93 -3.14
N GLU A 103 -4.50 1.13 -3.70
CA GLU A 103 -4.02 -0.10 -3.03
C GLU A 103 -3.22 0.23 -1.76
N ILE A 104 -2.41 1.29 -1.78
CA ILE A 104 -1.68 1.76 -0.59
C ILE A 104 -2.66 2.16 0.51
N ASP A 105 -3.70 2.93 0.18
CA ASP A 105 -4.72 3.33 1.16
C ASP A 105 -5.45 2.10 1.75
N SER A 106 -5.83 1.13 0.91
CA SER A 106 -6.42 -0.13 1.36
C SER A 106 -5.48 -0.91 2.30
N LEU A 107 -4.19 -0.99 1.99
CA LEU A 107 -3.19 -1.68 2.80
C LEU A 107 -2.97 -0.97 4.14
N ILE A 108 -2.91 0.37 4.13
CA ILE A 108 -2.80 1.17 5.36
C ILE A 108 -4.02 0.96 6.25
N GLU A 109 -5.22 0.94 5.69
CA GLU A 109 -6.43 0.68 6.48
C GLU A 109 -6.39 -0.72 7.10
N PHE A 110 -5.88 -1.72 6.39
CA PHE A 110 -5.62 -3.03 6.98
C PHE A 110 -4.62 -2.95 8.14
N ILE A 111 -3.46 -2.29 7.97
CA ILE A 111 -2.44 -2.13 9.02
C ILE A 111 -3.02 -1.44 10.26
N LYS A 112 -3.84 -0.41 10.08
CA LYS A 112 -4.49 0.34 11.18
C LYS A 112 -5.38 -0.54 12.06
N ASN A 113 -5.98 -1.57 11.48
CA ASN A 113 -6.90 -2.46 12.16
C ASN A 113 -6.23 -3.71 12.78
N GLN A 114 -4.89 -3.80 12.77
CA GLN A 114 -4.16 -4.87 13.45
C GLN A 114 -3.97 -4.51 14.92
N ASN A 115 -4.90 -4.93 15.79
CA ASN A 115 -4.86 -4.67 17.24
C ASN A 115 -4.62 -5.97 18.05
#